data_AF-A0A8S3HXS4-F1
#
_entry.id   AF-A0A8S3HXS4-F1
#
_cell.length_a   1.000
_cell.length_b   1.000
_cell.length_c   1.000
_cell.angle_alpha   90.00
_cell.angle_beta   90.00
_cell.angle_gamma   90.00
#
_symmetry.space_group_name_H-M   'P 1'
#
loop_
_entity.id
_entity.type
_entity.pdbx_description
1 polymer ?
#
loop_
_entity_poly.entity_id
_entity_poly.type
_entity_poly.pdbx_seq_one_letter_code
_entity_poly.pdbx_strand_id
1 'polypeptide(L)'
;MINEYSYVLIEVLRLSPLSTYEICGVAFDCLPQADIPALRWNVTLPSPSQSVPSLASLSADDLPSQSILSVLHLADLHIDIEYKPGSNADCGRPLCCRDGLPKPGETGAGFWGDYRTCDLPQWTAESMLKYLVQNEKQIDFIYFTGDIAPHDVWQQTQDKDLNEIFFTTQLLTETFPNKKIYPCVGNHESAPPDLFPTSNATSWLYSTLANQWIDQFGLEEQTRDTILKGGYYTTMIAPKFRLISLNMNYCTENNYWLFINSTDPLGQLQWVAILFIFFF
;
A
#
# COMPACT_ATOMS: atom_id res chain seq x y z
N MET A 1 -3.05 -9.17 19.15
CA MET A 1 -2.13 -8.02 19.10
C MET A 1 -0.81 -8.28 19.85
N ILE A 2 -0.75 -8.39 21.19
CA ILE A 2 0.55 -8.61 21.89
C ILE A 2 1.31 -9.84 21.35
N ASN A 3 0.63 -10.99 21.22
CA ASN A 3 1.27 -12.21 20.72
C ASN A 3 1.83 -12.01 19.29
N GLU A 4 1.05 -11.39 18.42
CA GLU A 4 1.41 -11.13 17.01
C GLU A 4 2.66 -10.26 16.86
N TYR A 5 2.80 -9.21 17.68
CA TYR A 5 3.92 -8.26 17.55
C TYR A 5 5.12 -8.57 18.47
N SER A 6 4.93 -9.41 19.49
CA SER A 6 5.94 -9.66 20.53
C SER A 6 7.27 -10.17 19.97
N TYR A 7 7.24 -11.05 18.97
CA TYR A 7 8.47 -11.61 18.39
C TYR A 7 9.30 -10.54 17.67
N VAL A 8 8.66 -9.63 16.93
CA VAL A 8 9.35 -8.54 16.24
C VAL A 8 9.96 -7.59 17.26
N LEU A 9 9.19 -7.19 18.28
CA LEU A 9 9.70 -6.29 19.32
C LEU A 9 10.90 -6.89 20.06
N ILE A 10 10.87 -8.19 20.39
CA ILE A 10 12.01 -8.86 21.04
C ILE A 10 13.25 -8.83 20.13
N GLU A 11 13.08 -9.14 18.84
CA GLU A 11 14.17 -9.19 17.88
C GLU A 11 14.76 -7.79 17.63
N VAL A 12 13.90 -6.78 17.47
CA VAL A 12 14.28 -5.38 17.32
C VAL A 12 15.02 -4.87 18.55
N LEU A 13 14.52 -5.11 19.76
CA LEU A 13 15.19 -4.70 21.00
C LEU A 13 16.55 -5.39 21.18
N ARG A 14 16.75 -6.56 20.59
CA ARG A 14 18.02 -7.30 20.64
C ARG A 14 19.04 -6.80 19.63
N LEU A 15 18.60 -6.45 18.42
CA LEU A 15 19.48 -6.19 17.28
C LEU A 15 19.61 -4.71 16.91
N SER A 16 18.69 -3.86 17.37
CA SER A 16 18.70 -2.44 17.06
C SER A 16 19.92 -1.75 17.66
N PRO A 17 20.57 -0.83 16.91
CA PRO A 17 21.57 0.06 17.47
C PRO A 17 20.97 1.19 18.32
N LEU A 18 19.63 1.33 18.34
CA LEU A 18 18.92 2.35 19.09
C LEU A 18 18.72 1.93 20.55
N SER A 19 18.75 2.91 21.44
CA SER A 19 18.31 2.72 22.82
C SER A 19 16.80 2.50 22.89
N THR A 20 16.34 1.90 24.00
CA THR A 20 14.90 1.75 24.27
C THR A 20 14.17 3.10 24.30
N TYR A 21 14.83 4.19 24.73
CA TYR A 21 14.26 5.53 24.74
C TYR A 21 14.08 6.10 23.32
N GLU A 22 15.04 5.88 22.42
CA GLU A 22 14.94 6.29 21.02
C GLU A 22 13.84 5.52 20.30
N ILE A 23 13.75 4.20 20.50
CA ILE A 23 12.66 3.38 19.94
C ILE A 23 11.30 3.87 20.47
N CYS A 24 11.18 4.14 21.78
CA CYS A 24 9.94 4.65 22.38
C CYS A 24 9.57 6.03 21.82
N GLY A 25 10.55 6.90 21.59
CA GLY A 25 10.33 8.23 21.02
C GLY A 25 9.84 8.19 19.57
N VAL A 26 10.34 7.25 18.76
CA VAL A 26 9.94 7.14 17.34
C VAL A 26 8.64 6.34 17.15
N ALA A 27 8.48 5.21 17.83
CA ALA A 27 7.34 4.33 17.59
C ALA A 27 6.07 4.66 18.40
N PHE A 28 6.22 5.37 19.53
CA PHE A 28 5.16 5.49 20.54
C PHE A 28 5.05 6.90 21.15
N ASP A 29 5.75 7.90 20.59
CA ASP A 29 5.74 9.28 21.06
C ASP A 29 6.02 9.44 22.58
N CYS A 30 6.80 8.54 23.17
CA CYS A 30 7.06 8.56 24.62
C CYS A 30 7.85 9.78 25.08
N LEU A 31 8.59 10.39 24.16
CA LEU A 31 9.50 11.51 24.38
C LEU A 31 9.38 12.49 23.20
N PRO A 32 9.65 13.79 23.42
CA PRO A 32 9.77 14.75 22.32
C PRO A 32 10.79 14.25 21.29
N GLN A 33 10.45 14.39 20.00
CA GLN A 33 11.30 13.95 18.91
C GLN A 33 12.68 14.62 19.01
N ALA A 34 13.70 13.79 19.18
CA ALA A 34 15.09 14.20 19.22
C ALA A 34 15.80 13.82 17.91
N ASP A 35 16.87 14.53 17.59
CA ASP A 35 17.78 14.12 16.52
C ASP A 35 18.49 12.81 16.93
N ILE A 36 18.32 11.76 16.13
CA ILE A 36 18.91 10.43 16.37
C ILE A 36 20.00 10.20 15.31
N PRO A 37 21.30 10.40 15.63
CA PRO A 37 22.38 10.28 14.65
C PRO A 37 22.45 8.91 13.97
N ALA A 38 22.05 7.84 14.66
CA ALA A 38 22.01 6.48 14.13
C ALA A 38 21.02 6.30 12.96
N LEU A 39 20.04 7.20 12.80
CA LEU A 39 19.07 7.19 11.71
C LEU A 39 19.47 8.08 10.52
N ARG A 40 20.64 8.74 10.56
CA ARG A 40 21.11 9.61 9.49
C ARG A 40 21.80 8.80 8.39
N TRP A 41 21.33 8.95 7.16
CA TRP A 41 21.92 8.34 5.98
C TRP A 41 21.58 9.15 4.73
N ASN A 42 22.34 8.92 3.67
CA ASN A 42 22.24 9.67 2.41
C ASN A 42 22.25 8.67 1.23
N VAL A 43 21.67 9.07 0.10
CA VAL A 43 21.75 8.33 -1.17
C VAL A 43 22.65 9.10 -2.13
N THR A 44 23.51 8.38 -2.86
CA THR A 44 24.37 9.02 -3.86
C THR A 44 23.59 9.17 -5.16
N LEU A 45 23.39 10.43 -5.56
CA LEU A 45 22.80 10.74 -6.86
C LEU A 45 23.85 10.56 -7.97
N PRO A 46 23.43 10.08 -9.16
CA PRO A 46 24.32 10.04 -10.31
C PRO A 46 24.74 11.45 -10.73
N SER A 47 25.89 11.54 -11.39
CA SER A 47 26.35 12.81 -11.99
C SER A 47 25.26 13.38 -12.91
N PRO A 48 24.91 14.67 -12.78
CA PRO A 48 23.88 15.28 -13.61
C PRO A 48 24.18 15.09 -15.09
N SER A 49 23.20 14.60 -15.86
CA SER A 49 23.22 14.73 -17.31
C SER A 49 23.26 16.22 -17.67
N GLN A 50 24.20 16.64 -18.52
CA GLN A 50 24.39 18.06 -18.89
C GLN A 50 23.19 18.65 -19.65
N SER A 51 22.24 17.82 -20.08
CA SER A 51 21.02 18.25 -20.75
C SER A 51 19.83 18.11 -19.81
N VAL A 52 19.70 18.99 -18.82
CA VAL A 52 18.37 19.27 -18.26
C VAL A 52 17.66 20.10 -19.33
N PRO A 53 16.67 19.56 -20.06
CA PRO A 53 15.91 20.37 -20.99
C PRO A 53 15.25 21.47 -20.15
N SER A 54 15.37 22.72 -20.60
CA SER A 54 14.49 23.78 -20.12
C SER A 54 13.07 23.24 -20.15
N LEU A 55 12.40 23.18 -18.99
CA LEU A 55 10.97 22.92 -18.90
C LEU A 55 10.30 24.05 -19.69
N ALA A 56 10.09 23.84 -20.99
CA ALA A 56 9.19 24.65 -21.75
C ALA A 56 7.86 24.58 -20.99
N SER A 57 7.39 25.72 -20.51
CA SER A 57 6.07 25.83 -19.88
C SER A 57 5.04 25.48 -20.96
N LEU A 58 4.69 24.20 -21.05
CA LEU A 58 3.57 23.76 -21.87
C LEU A 58 2.34 24.36 -21.21
N SER A 59 1.74 25.36 -21.86
CA SER A 59 0.44 25.86 -21.44
C SER A 59 -0.57 24.75 -21.71
N ALA A 60 -1.49 24.50 -20.78
CA ALA A 60 -2.52 23.48 -20.96
C ALA A 60 -3.41 23.76 -22.18
N ASP A 61 -3.46 25.01 -22.63
CA ASP A 61 -4.24 25.48 -23.78
C ASP A 61 -3.61 25.10 -25.14
N ASP A 62 -2.32 24.76 -25.17
CA ASP A 62 -1.58 24.41 -26.40
C ASP A 62 -1.61 22.89 -26.73
N LEU A 63 -2.19 22.05 -25.87
CA LEU A 63 -2.22 20.60 -26.05
C LEU A 63 -3.53 20.14 -26.74
N PRO A 64 -3.45 19.35 -27.83
CA PRO A 64 -4.63 18.75 -28.45
C PRO A 64 -5.45 17.93 -27.44
N SER A 65 -6.77 17.84 -27.59
CA SER A 65 -7.63 17.00 -26.74
C SER A 65 -7.25 15.51 -26.72
N GLN A 66 -6.49 15.04 -27.72
CA GLN A 66 -5.86 13.71 -27.77
C GLN A 66 -4.66 13.54 -26.81
N SER A 67 -4.34 14.56 -26.01
CA SER A 67 -3.21 14.56 -25.06
C SER A 67 -3.62 14.46 -23.60
N ILE A 68 -4.93 14.30 -23.30
CA ILE A 68 -5.44 14.20 -21.93
C ILE A 68 -5.59 12.72 -21.58
N LEU A 69 -4.85 12.27 -20.57
CA LEU A 69 -5.02 10.95 -19.95
C LEU A 69 -6.04 11.05 -18.82
N SER A 70 -6.98 10.11 -18.78
CA SER A 70 -7.90 9.92 -17.68
C SER A 70 -7.46 8.72 -16.85
N VAL A 71 -7.04 8.97 -15.62
CA VAL A 71 -6.49 7.95 -14.71
C VAL A 71 -7.42 7.80 -13.52
N LEU A 72 -7.95 6.60 -13.32
CA LEU A 72 -8.68 6.28 -12.10
C LEU A 72 -7.67 5.93 -11.01
N HIS A 73 -7.81 6.53 -9.83
CA HIS A 73 -7.00 6.22 -8.66
C HIS A 73 -7.90 5.62 -7.58
N LEU A 74 -7.66 4.35 -7.24
CA LEU A 74 -8.27 3.63 -6.14
C LEU A 74 -7.24 3.44 -5.02
N ALA A 75 -7.66 3.58 -3.78
CA ALA A 75 -6.82 3.44 -2.59
C ALA A 75 -7.69 3.01 -1.40
N ASP A 76 -7.08 2.34 -0.42
CA ASP A 76 -7.67 2.10 0.91
C ASP A 76 -9.07 1.48 0.83
N LEU A 77 -9.24 0.44 -0.01
CA LEU A 77 -10.55 -0.16 -0.23
C LEU A 77 -11.08 -0.84 1.04
N HIS A 78 -10.17 -1.41 1.86
CA HIS A 78 -10.47 -2.10 3.12
C HIS A 78 -11.82 -2.83 3.09
N ILE A 79 -11.92 -3.82 2.19
CA ILE A 79 -13.18 -4.54 2.01
C ILE A 79 -13.31 -5.56 3.13
N ASP A 80 -14.27 -5.33 4.01
CA ASP A 80 -14.60 -6.24 5.09
C ASP A 80 -15.67 -7.22 4.65
N ILE A 81 -15.23 -8.42 4.24
CA ILE A 81 -16.11 -9.54 3.88
C ILE A 81 -16.94 -10.06 5.07
N GLU A 82 -16.56 -9.72 6.30
CA GLU A 82 -17.29 -10.07 7.52
C GLU A 82 -18.26 -8.96 7.98
N TYR A 83 -18.34 -7.83 7.26
CA TYR A 83 -19.25 -6.74 7.59
C TYR A 83 -20.71 -7.21 7.63
N LYS A 84 -21.43 -6.85 8.69
CA LYS A 84 -22.79 -7.28 8.96
C LYS A 84 -23.70 -6.11 9.35
N PRO A 85 -24.68 -5.74 8.50
CA PRO A 85 -25.67 -4.74 8.84
C PRO A 85 -26.43 -5.05 10.13
N GLY A 86 -26.70 -4.02 10.92
CA GLY A 86 -27.40 -4.12 12.20
C GLY A 86 -26.58 -4.66 13.37
N SER A 87 -25.33 -5.06 13.13
CA SER A 87 -24.40 -5.51 14.19
C SER A 87 -23.93 -4.36 15.08
N ASN A 88 -23.17 -4.67 16.13
CA ASN A 88 -22.62 -3.64 16.99
C ASN A 88 -21.51 -2.86 16.27
N ALA A 89 -21.72 -1.57 16.09
CA ALA A 89 -20.78 -0.65 15.47
C ALA A 89 -20.02 0.21 16.49
N ASP A 90 -20.29 0.07 17.79
CA ASP A 90 -19.49 0.61 18.90
C ASP A 90 -19.08 -0.52 19.86
N CYS A 91 -18.10 -1.30 19.41
CA CYS A 91 -17.64 -2.52 20.09
C CYS A 91 -16.39 -2.33 20.94
N GLY A 92 -15.80 -1.13 20.96
CA GLY A 92 -14.58 -0.81 21.71
C GLY A 92 -13.31 -1.49 21.19
N ARG A 93 -13.31 -1.93 19.92
CA ARG A 93 -12.15 -2.51 19.22
C ARG A 93 -11.76 -1.60 18.04
N PRO A 94 -10.56 -1.76 17.46
CA PRO A 94 -10.14 -0.99 16.28
C PRO A 94 -11.07 -1.17 15.07
N LEU A 95 -11.75 -2.31 14.96
CA LEU A 95 -12.77 -2.57 13.94
C LEU A 95 -14.03 -3.23 14.56
N CYS A 96 -15.20 -2.75 14.14
CA CYS A 96 -16.53 -3.19 14.56
C CYS A 96 -17.39 -3.56 13.33
N CYS A 97 -18.72 -3.53 13.45
CA CYS A 97 -19.66 -3.83 12.36
C CYS A 97 -19.66 -5.28 11.84
N ARG A 98 -19.03 -6.24 12.52
CA ARG A 98 -19.04 -7.67 12.12
C ARG A 98 -19.99 -8.53 12.95
N ASP A 99 -20.06 -8.27 14.25
CA ASP A 99 -20.77 -9.12 15.21
C ASP A 99 -21.42 -8.34 16.36
N GLY A 100 -22.04 -9.08 17.28
CA GLY A 100 -22.72 -8.51 18.44
C GLY A 100 -24.03 -7.80 18.11
N LEU A 101 -24.74 -7.42 19.18
CA LEU A 101 -25.93 -6.59 19.11
C LEU A 101 -25.59 -5.18 19.59
N PRO A 102 -26.19 -4.13 18.99
CA PRO A 102 -26.06 -2.77 19.49
C PRO A 102 -26.53 -2.68 20.94
N LYS A 103 -25.93 -1.78 21.72
CA LYS A 103 -26.39 -1.54 23.10
C LYS A 103 -27.83 -1.03 23.09
N PRO A 104 -28.62 -1.26 24.15
CA PRO A 104 -29.99 -0.75 24.23
C PRO A 104 -30.05 0.77 23.98
N GLY A 105 -30.83 1.19 22.98
CA GLY A 105 -30.96 2.60 22.58
C GLY A 105 -30.00 3.05 21.48
N GLU A 106 -29.07 2.21 21.02
CA GLU A 106 -28.16 2.51 19.91
C GLU A 106 -28.62 1.85 18.61
N THR A 107 -28.27 2.48 17.47
CA THR A 107 -28.47 1.91 16.15
C THR A 107 -27.30 1.01 15.77
N GLY A 108 -27.62 -0.15 15.18
CA GLY A 108 -26.60 -1.03 14.62
C GLY A 108 -25.96 -0.47 13.36
N ALA A 109 -24.99 -1.23 12.86
CA ALA A 109 -24.25 -0.93 11.64
C ALA A 109 -25.19 -0.64 10.47
N GLY A 110 -24.90 0.42 9.70
CA GLY A 110 -25.63 0.74 8.48
C GLY A 110 -25.57 -0.38 7.44
N PHE A 111 -26.43 -0.32 6.41
CA PHE A 111 -26.35 -1.29 5.31
C PHE A 111 -25.16 -1.00 4.40
N TRP A 112 -24.93 0.26 4.01
CA TRP A 112 -23.89 0.65 3.05
C TRP A 112 -22.51 0.93 3.68
N GLY A 113 -22.37 0.71 4.98
CA GLY A 113 -21.24 1.21 5.77
C GLY A 113 -21.75 1.99 7.00
N ASP A 114 -20.82 2.37 7.86
CA ASP A 114 -21.11 3.09 9.11
C ASP A 114 -20.05 4.17 9.35
N TYR A 115 -20.41 5.25 10.03
CA TYR A 115 -19.50 6.37 10.35
C TYR A 115 -18.63 6.13 11.59
N ARG A 116 -18.80 4.99 12.27
CA ARG A 116 -17.98 4.56 13.42
C ARG A 116 -16.73 3.80 12.95
N THR A 117 -16.11 3.03 13.83
CA THR A 117 -14.90 2.24 13.55
C THR A 117 -15.24 0.98 12.75
N CYS A 118 -15.56 1.16 11.47
CA CYS A 118 -15.99 0.10 10.55
C CYS A 118 -15.36 0.27 9.18
N ASP A 119 -15.02 -0.85 8.55
CA ASP A 119 -14.54 -0.93 7.18
C ASP A 119 -15.71 -1.13 6.19
N LEU A 120 -15.39 -1.23 4.91
CA LEU A 120 -16.37 -1.18 3.84
C LEU A 120 -17.00 -2.55 3.58
N PRO A 121 -18.35 -2.71 3.60
CA PRO A 121 -18.94 -3.94 3.11
C PRO A 121 -18.71 -4.11 1.61
N GLN A 122 -18.54 -5.36 1.18
CA GLN A 122 -18.32 -5.74 -0.22
C GLN A 122 -19.29 -5.05 -1.20
N TRP A 123 -20.60 -5.03 -0.91
CA TRP A 123 -21.58 -4.47 -1.84
C TRP A 123 -21.47 -2.95 -2.01
N THR A 124 -20.86 -2.23 -1.07
CA THR A 124 -20.57 -0.80 -1.26
C THR A 124 -19.41 -0.60 -2.20
N ALA A 125 -18.34 -1.40 -2.09
CA ALA A 125 -17.24 -1.41 -3.05
C ALA A 125 -17.75 -1.74 -4.46
N GLU A 126 -18.55 -2.80 -4.60
CA GLU A 126 -19.18 -3.18 -5.87
C GLU A 126 -20.08 -2.07 -6.43
N SER A 127 -20.86 -1.39 -5.59
CA SER A 127 -21.72 -0.29 -6.02
C SER A 127 -20.92 0.90 -6.54
N MET A 128 -19.83 1.27 -5.87
CA MET A 128 -18.90 2.31 -6.32
C MET A 128 -18.27 1.93 -7.67
N LEU A 129 -17.72 0.73 -7.77
CA LEU A 129 -17.08 0.23 -8.99
C LEU A 129 -18.06 0.16 -10.16
N LYS A 130 -19.29 -0.31 -9.92
CA LYS A 130 -20.36 -0.32 -10.92
C LYS A 130 -20.73 1.08 -11.38
N TYR A 131 -20.80 2.05 -10.47
CA TYR A 131 -21.06 3.44 -10.83
C TYR A 131 -19.96 3.98 -11.76
N LEU A 132 -18.69 3.70 -11.46
CA LEU A 132 -17.56 4.12 -12.31
C LEU A 132 -17.68 3.52 -13.72
N VAL A 133 -17.92 2.22 -13.86
CA VAL A 133 -18.10 1.58 -15.17
C VAL A 133 -19.26 2.18 -15.98
N GLN A 134 -20.33 2.61 -15.31
CA GLN A 134 -21.51 3.17 -15.97
C GLN A 134 -21.36 4.62 -16.41
N ASN A 135 -20.59 5.42 -15.66
CA ASN A 135 -20.54 6.87 -15.83
C ASN A 135 -19.20 7.36 -16.41
N GLU A 136 -18.10 6.67 -16.12
CA GLU A 136 -16.75 7.04 -16.56
C GLU A 136 -16.36 6.28 -17.82
N LYS A 137 -16.68 6.87 -18.98
CA LYS A 137 -16.51 6.20 -20.29
C LYS A 137 -15.06 6.13 -20.78
N GLN A 138 -14.16 6.92 -20.20
CA GLN A 138 -12.77 7.02 -20.63
C GLN A 138 -11.86 6.93 -19.41
N ILE A 139 -11.38 5.72 -19.13
CA ILE A 139 -10.31 5.44 -18.18
C ILE A 139 -9.19 4.80 -19.00
N ASP A 140 -8.01 5.40 -19.06
CA ASP A 140 -6.89 4.85 -19.83
C ASP A 140 -6.21 3.71 -19.07
N PHE A 141 -5.96 3.92 -17.78
CA PHE A 141 -5.44 2.93 -16.83
C PHE A 141 -5.81 3.31 -15.39
N ILE A 142 -5.51 2.41 -14.45
CA ILE A 142 -5.88 2.54 -13.04
C ILE A 142 -4.63 2.53 -12.18
N TYR A 143 -4.55 3.44 -11.21
CA TYR A 143 -3.64 3.33 -10.07
C TYR A 143 -4.39 2.69 -8.91
N PHE A 144 -3.79 1.68 -8.28
CA PHE A 144 -4.37 1.03 -7.12
C PHE A 144 -3.37 0.99 -5.96
N THR A 145 -3.48 1.91 -5.01
CA THR A 145 -2.40 2.15 -4.05
C THR A 145 -2.47 1.34 -2.75
N GLY A 146 -2.95 0.09 -2.83
CA GLY A 146 -2.90 -0.87 -1.73
C GLY A 146 -3.99 -0.66 -0.67
N ASP A 147 -3.73 -1.20 0.52
CA ASP A 147 -4.64 -1.23 1.68
C ASP A 147 -5.96 -1.96 1.39
N ILE A 148 -5.77 -3.25 1.12
CA ILE A 148 -6.82 -4.24 0.82
C ILE A 148 -7.43 -4.80 2.10
N ALA A 149 -6.59 -5.27 3.02
CA ALA A 149 -7.03 -6.01 4.20
C ALA A 149 -7.71 -5.08 5.21
N PRO A 150 -8.84 -5.46 5.81
CA PRO A 150 -9.51 -4.64 6.82
C PRO A 150 -8.72 -4.52 8.13
N HIS A 151 -9.15 -3.61 8.99
CA HIS A 151 -8.50 -3.24 10.25
C HIS A 151 -8.74 -4.24 11.41
N ASP A 152 -9.02 -5.52 11.14
CA ASP A 152 -9.05 -6.59 12.16
C ASP A 152 -7.66 -7.14 12.50
N VAL A 153 -6.71 -6.22 12.66
CA VAL A 153 -5.27 -6.44 12.87
C VAL A 153 -4.92 -7.40 14.01
N TRP A 154 -5.85 -7.66 14.93
CA TRP A 154 -5.64 -8.59 16.05
C TRP A 154 -5.84 -10.07 15.68
N GLN A 155 -6.38 -10.36 14.49
CA GLN A 155 -6.71 -11.70 14.00
C GLN A 155 -6.39 -11.87 12.50
N GLN A 156 -5.50 -11.03 11.98
CA GLN A 156 -5.00 -11.07 10.61
C GLN A 156 -3.98 -12.21 10.45
N THR A 157 -4.06 -12.97 9.37
CA THR A 157 -3.16 -14.10 9.06
C THR A 157 -2.78 -14.06 7.59
N GLN A 158 -1.65 -14.68 7.22
CA GLN A 158 -1.23 -14.74 5.81
C GLN A 158 -2.33 -15.30 4.91
N ASP A 159 -3.01 -16.37 5.33
CA ASP A 159 -4.09 -16.96 4.54
C ASP A 159 -5.27 -16.01 4.34
N LYS A 160 -5.61 -15.18 5.34
CA LYS A 160 -6.66 -14.16 5.20
C LYS A 160 -6.24 -13.09 4.21
N ASP A 161 -5.05 -12.52 4.37
CA ASP A 161 -4.52 -11.48 3.48
C ASP A 161 -4.47 -11.97 2.03
N LEU A 162 -4.01 -13.20 1.81
CA LEU A 162 -3.98 -13.80 0.48
C LEU A 162 -5.39 -13.91 -0.10
N ASN A 163 -6.38 -14.37 0.66
CA ASN A 163 -7.76 -14.45 0.21
C ASN A 163 -8.33 -13.07 -0.15
N GLU A 164 -8.03 -12.04 0.63
CA GLU A 164 -8.48 -10.66 0.39
C GLU A 164 -7.81 -10.04 -0.84
N ILE A 165 -6.51 -10.33 -1.04
CA ILE A 165 -5.76 -9.98 -2.26
C ILE A 165 -6.39 -10.65 -3.49
N PHE A 166 -6.67 -11.96 -3.42
CA PHE A 166 -7.30 -12.68 -4.53
C PHE A 166 -8.71 -12.14 -4.83
N PHE A 167 -9.51 -11.93 -3.79
CA PHE A 167 -10.86 -11.37 -3.90
C PHE A 167 -10.82 -9.98 -4.56
N THR A 168 -9.97 -9.09 -4.08
CA THR A 168 -9.88 -7.71 -4.59
C THR A 168 -9.32 -7.68 -6.01
N THR A 169 -8.32 -8.51 -6.30
CA THR A 169 -7.78 -8.67 -7.65
C THR A 169 -8.87 -9.12 -8.61
N GLN A 170 -9.65 -10.15 -8.25
CA GLN A 170 -10.76 -10.64 -9.07
C GLN A 170 -11.84 -9.58 -9.26
N LEU A 171 -12.25 -8.89 -8.19
CA LEU A 171 -13.26 -7.83 -8.25
C LEU A 171 -12.84 -6.72 -9.22
N LEU A 172 -11.58 -6.27 -9.14
CA LEU A 172 -11.07 -5.21 -10.01
C LEU A 172 -10.91 -5.67 -11.47
N THR A 173 -10.42 -6.89 -11.72
CA THR A 173 -10.27 -7.39 -13.10
C THR A 173 -11.60 -7.70 -13.77
N GLU A 174 -12.58 -8.22 -13.04
CA GLU A 174 -13.94 -8.42 -13.57
C GLU A 174 -14.65 -7.10 -13.85
N THR A 175 -14.42 -6.08 -13.01
CA THR A 175 -14.96 -4.72 -13.21
C THR A 175 -14.30 -4.04 -14.41
N PHE A 176 -12.99 -4.21 -14.61
CA PHE A 176 -12.21 -3.53 -15.63
C PHE A 176 -11.41 -4.48 -16.54
N PRO A 177 -12.06 -5.39 -17.30
CA PRO A 177 -11.41 -6.54 -17.96
C PRO A 177 -10.42 -6.20 -19.08
N ASN A 178 -10.25 -4.92 -19.43
CA ASN A 178 -9.33 -4.45 -20.47
C ASN A 178 -8.52 -3.23 -20.02
N LYS A 179 -8.40 -2.99 -18.71
CA LYS A 179 -7.61 -1.88 -18.17
C LYS A 179 -6.39 -2.44 -17.46
N LYS A 180 -5.23 -1.86 -17.76
CA LYS A 180 -4.04 -2.09 -16.93
C LYS A 180 -4.23 -1.43 -15.58
N ILE A 181 -3.88 -2.16 -14.54
CA ILE A 181 -3.90 -1.68 -13.15
C ILE A 181 -2.44 -1.64 -12.69
N TYR A 182 -2.01 -0.48 -12.22
CA TYR A 182 -0.67 -0.26 -11.67
C TYR A 182 -0.78 -0.16 -10.14
N PRO A 183 -0.53 -1.26 -9.41
CA PRO A 183 -0.67 -1.28 -7.97
C PRO A 183 0.59 -0.78 -7.24
N CYS A 184 0.43 -0.47 -5.95
CA CYS A 184 1.54 -0.48 -4.97
C CYS A 184 1.16 -1.29 -3.73
N VAL A 185 2.15 -1.57 -2.88
CA VAL A 185 1.95 -2.26 -1.60
C VAL A 185 1.56 -1.22 -0.55
N GLY A 186 0.42 -1.39 0.11
CA GLY A 186 0.02 -0.65 1.31
C GLY A 186 0.56 -1.31 2.58
N ASN A 187 0.24 -0.77 3.75
CA ASN A 187 0.76 -1.27 5.01
C ASN A 187 -0.09 -2.41 5.61
N HIS A 188 -1.32 -2.57 5.13
CA HIS A 188 -2.20 -3.65 5.57
C HIS A 188 -2.02 -4.97 4.82
N GLU A 189 -1.18 -5.05 3.79
CA GLU A 189 -0.96 -6.29 3.02
C GLU A 189 -0.10 -7.35 3.72
N SER A 190 0.59 -7.01 4.82
CA SER A 190 1.38 -7.98 5.58
C SER A 190 0.62 -8.49 6.80
N ALA A 191 0.87 -9.74 7.18
CA ALA A 191 0.47 -10.29 8.46
C ALA A 191 1.70 -10.54 9.36
N PRO A 192 1.85 -9.83 10.50
CA PRO A 192 1.02 -8.73 10.98
C PRO A 192 1.14 -7.44 10.14
N PRO A 193 0.16 -6.51 10.20
CA PRO A 193 0.20 -5.28 9.41
C PRO A 193 1.34 -4.36 9.85
N ASP A 194 1.79 -3.51 8.92
CA ASP A 194 2.97 -2.64 8.97
C ASP A 194 4.34 -3.35 9.00
N LEU A 195 4.38 -4.66 9.26
CA LEU A 195 5.64 -5.38 9.51
C LEU A 195 6.24 -5.93 8.21
N PHE A 196 7.06 -5.09 7.55
CA PHE A 196 7.79 -5.43 6.33
C PHE A 196 9.29 -5.60 6.58
N PRO A 197 9.77 -6.81 6.95
CA PRO A 197 11.19 -7.07 7.09
C PRO A 197 11.94 -6.93 5.74
N THR A 198 13.24 -6.67 5.83
CA THR A 198 14.17 -6.69 4.68
C THR A 198 14.73 -8.10 4.39
N SER A 199 14.34 -9.09 5.20
CA SER A 199 14.63 -10.50 4.99
C SER A 199 13.56 -11.16 4.10
N ASN A 200 13.76 -12.44 3.74
CA ASN A 200 12.82 -13.18 2.88
C ASN A 200 11.48 -13.55 3.55
N ALA A 201 11.20 -13.06 4.77
CA ALA A 201 9.97 -13.39 5.50
C ALA A 201 8.69 -12.86 4.82
N THR A 202 8.78 -11.86 3.93
CA THR A 202 7.67 -11.33 3.11
C THR A 202 7.55 -12.00 1.74
N SER A 203 8.35 -13.05 1.47
CA SER A 203 8.35 -13.72 0.16
C SER A 203 7.00 -14.33 -0.23
N TRP A 204 6.21 -14.80 0.73
CA TRP A 204 4.83 -15.29 0.49
C TRP A 204 3.94 -14.20 -0.12
N LEU A 205 4.05 -12.97 0.38
CA LEU A 205 3.31 -11.81 -0.09
C LEU A 205 3.82 -11.36 -1.45
N TYR A 206 5.12 -11.05 -1.56
CA TYR A 206 5.69 -10.50 -2.80
C TYR A 206 5.60 -11.48 -3.98
N SER A 207 5.70 -12.79 -3.74
CA SER A 207 5.49 -13.79 -4.80
C SER A 207 4.03 -13.81 -5.26
N THR A 208 3.08 -13.68 -4.33
CA THR A 208 1.66 -13.62 -4.68
C THR A 208 1.34 -12.34 -5.44
N LEU A 209 1.81 -11.19 -4.96
CA LEU A 209 1.63 -9.90 -5.64
C LEU A 209 2.25 -9.92 -7.04
N ALA A 210 3.46 -10.44 -7.20
CA ALA A 210 4.07 -10.56 -8.54
C ALA A 210 3.18 -11.37 -9.50
N ASN A 211 2.66 -12.52 -9.06
CA ASN A 211 1.77 -13.34 -9.89
C ASN A 211 0.45 -12.62 -10.20
N GLN A 212 -0.24 -12.09 -9.19
CA GLN A 212 -1.52 -11.39 -9.38
C GLN A 212 -1.35 -10.17 -10.29
N TRP A 213 -0.33 -9.35 -10.05
CA TRP A 213 -0.15 -8.12 -10.80
C TRP A 213 0.28 -8.36 -12.25
N ILE A 214 1.10 -9.38 -12.52
CA ILE A 214 1.50 -9.73 -13.88
C ILE A 214 0.36 -10.44 -14.61
N ASP A 215 -0.22 -11.48 -14.00
CA ASP A 215 -1.18 -12.36 -14.69
C ASP A 215 -2.57 -11.73 -14.81
N GLN A 216 -2.99 -10.92 -13.83
CA GLN A 216 -4.34 -10.36 -13.75
C GLN A 216 -4.38 -8.87 -14.07
N PHE A 217 -3.44 -8.07 -13.54
CA PHE A 217 -3.42 -6.62 -13.79
C PHE A 217 -2.64 -6.21 -15.06
N GLY A 218 -1.94 -7.15 -15.68
CA GLY A 218 -1.25 -6.95 -16.96
C GLY A 218 0.06 -6.17 -16.85
N LEU A 219 0.74 -6.24 -15.70
CA LEU A 219 2.13 -5.78 -15.58
C LEU A 219 3.06 -6.61 -16.45
N GLU A 220 4.12 -6.00 -16.94
CA GLU A 220 5.14 -6.69 -17.72
C GLU A 220 6.00 -7.61 -16.85
N GLU A 221 6.31 -8.82 -17.33
CA GLU A 221 7.12 -9.82 -16.63
C GLU A 221 8.48 -9.27 -16.11
N GLN A 222 9.06 -8.29 -16.81
CA GLN A 222 10.28 -7.59 -16.38
C GLN A 222 10.18 -6.90 -15.00
N THR A 223 8.97 -6.66 -14.50
CA THR A 223 8.72 -6.08 -13.17
C THR A 223 8.92 -7.10 -12.05
N ARG A 224 8.89 -8.41 -12.34
CA ARG A 224 8.89 -9.48 -11.35
C ARG A 224 10.06 -9.39 -10.37
N ASP A 225 11.27 -9.19 -10.86
CA ASP A 225 12.47 -9.23 -10.02
C ASP A 225 12.45 -8.16 -8.91
N THR A 226 12.01 -6.94 -9.22
CA THR A 226 11.92 -5.87 -8.21
C THR A 226 10.71 -6.05 -7.29
N ILE A 227 9.60 -6.59 -7.79
CA ILE A 227 8.44 -6.95 -6.96
C ILE A 227 8.85 -8.03 -5.94
N LEU A 228 9.50 -9.11 -6.39
CA LEU A 228 10.00 -10.18 -5.51
C LEU A 228 11.03 -9.67 -4.51
N LYS A 229 11.88 -8.71 -4.93
CA LYS A 229 12.89 -8.13 -4.06
C LYS A 229 12.27 -7.32 -2.92
N GLY A 230 11.29 -6.46 -3.19
CA GLY A 230 10.80 -5.50 -2.20
C GLY A 230 9.43 -4.88 -2.46
N GLY A 231 8.61 -5.47 -3.33
CA GLY A 231 7.27 -4.96 -3.62
C GLY A 231 7.23 -3.63 -4.40
N TYR A 232 8.35 -3.21 -4.99
CA TYR A 232 8.44 -2.00 -5.81
C TYR A 232 8.79 -2.34 -7.25
N TYR A 233 8.42 -1.50 -8.21
CA TYR A 233 8.71 -1.73 -9.62
C TYR A 233 8.62 -0.47 -10.48
N THR A 234 9.08 -0.59 -11.71
CA THR A 234 8.90 0.45 -12.73
C THR A 234 8.48 -0.17 -14.05
N THR A 235 7.67 0.54 -14.82
CA THR A 235 7.32 0.15 -16.19
C THR A 235 7.05 1.37 -17.07
N MET A 236 7.09 1.19 -18.39
CA MET A 236 6.73 2.24 -19.35
C MET A 236 5.23 2.18 -19.63
N ILE A 237 4.51 3.26 -19.35
CA ILE A 237 3.09 3.38 -19.71
C ILE A 237 2.98 3.76 -21.20
N ALA A 238 3.81 4.68 -21.65
CA ALA A 238 3.88 5.15 -23.03
C ALA A 238 5.32 5.61 -23.37
N PRO A 239 5.68 5.85 -24.64
CA PRO A 239 6.98 6.41 -24.97
C PRO A 239 7.27 7.68 -24.15
N LYS A 240 8.42 7.70 -23.47
CA LYS A 240 8.84 8.80 -22.56
C LYS A 240 7.95 9.02 -21.32
N PHE A 241 7.01 8.12 -21.03
CA PHE A 241 6.21 8.14 -19.81
C PHE A 241 6.42 6.84 -19.02
N ARG A 242 7.16 6.95 -17.92
CA ARG A 242 7.51 5.84 -17.02
C ARG A 242 6.76 5.99 -15.71
N LEU A 243 6.21 4.88 -15.23
CA LEU A 243 5.67 4.74 -13.89
C LEU A 243 6.71 4.14 -12.96
N ILE A 244 6.72 4.61 -11.71
CA ILE A 244 7.51 4.06 -10.62
C ILE A 244 6.54 3.83 -9.47
N SER A 245 6.37 2.57 -9.07
CA SER A 245 5.59 2.17 -7.90
C SER A 245 6.56 1.84 -6.78
N LEU A 246 6.43 2.53 -5.66
CA LEU A 246 7.29 2.39 -4.49
C LEU A 246 6.57 1.59 -3.41
N ASN A 247 7.34 0.84 -2.63
CA ASN A 247 6.89 0.26 -1.38
C ASN A 247 7.23 1.22 -0.24
N MET A 248 6.22 1.95 0.21
CA MET A 248 6.36 2.99 1.24
C MET A 248 6.48 2.42 2.66
N ASN A 249 6.28 1.11 2.85
CA ASN A 249 6.52 0.45 4.12
C ASN A 249 7.99 0.51 4.57
N TYR A 250 8.90 0.86 3.65
CA TYR A 250 10.31 1.08 3.94
C TYR A 250 10.65 2.52 4.35
N CYS A 251 9.65 3.37 4.62
CA CYS A 251 9.84 4.71 5.16
C CYS A 251 8.88 5.08 6.32
N THR A 252 8.13 4.12 6.86
CA THR A 252 7.19 4.34 7.98
C THR A 252 7.81 3.92 9.32
N GLU A 253 7.46 4.63 10.38
CA GLU A 253 7.83 4.30 11.77
C GLU A 253 7.08 3.09 12.34
N ASN A 254 5.96 2.71 11.73
CA ASN A 254 5.19 1.52 12.11
C ASN A 254 5.89 0.22 11.69
N ASN A 255 6.80 0.28 10.71
CA ASN A 255 7.61 -0.87 10.33
C ASN A 255 8.79 -1.04 11.28
N TYR A 256 8.54 -1.71 12.41
CA TYR A 256 9.52 -1.84 13.49
C TYR A 256 10.82 -2.55 13.07
N TRP A 257 10.83 -3.31 11.98
CA TRP A 257 12.06 -3.90 11.44
C TRP A 257 13.10 -2.84 11.03
N LEU A 258 12.66 -1.62 10.69
CA LEU A 258 13.55 -0.53 10.32
C LEU A 258 14.38 -0.01 11.50
N PHE A 259 13.98 -0.29 12.74
CA PHE A 259 14.83 0.03 13.90
C PHE A 259 16.10 -0.81 13.95
N ILE A 260 16.18 -1.95 13.24
CA ILE A 260 17.43 -2.71 13.11
C ILE A 260 18.36 -2.02 12.11
N ASN A 261 17.83 -1.64 10.95
CA ASN A 261 18.56 -0.86 9.95
C ASN A 261 17.56 -0.13 9.02
N SER A 262 17.54 1.19 9.13
CA SER A 262 16.69 2.08 8.32
C SER A 262 17.40 2.65 7.09
N THR A 263 18.66 2.29 6.85
CA THR A 263 19.45 2.84 5.73
C THR A 263 18.99 2.23 4.42
N ASP A 264 18.32 3.03 3.59
CA ASP A 264 17.78 2.68 2.27
C ASP A 264 17.34 1.20 2.16
N PRO A 265 16.27 0.79 2.86
CA PRO A 265 15.90 -0.62 2.93
C PRO A 265 15.73 -1.22 1.52
N LEU A 266 16.41 -2.34 1.28
CA LEU A 266 16.49 -3.02 -0.02
C LEU A 266 17.08 -2.20 -1.17
N GLY A 267 17.69 -1.04 -0.88
CA GLY A 267 18.28 -0.16 -1.88
C GLY A 267 17.25 0.51 -2.78
N GLN A 268 16.01 0.72 -2.29
CA GLN A 268 14.90 1.23 -3.09
C GLN A 268 15.16 2.66 -3.58
N LEU A 269 15.64 3.57 -2.74
CA LEU A 269 15.94 4.94 -3.16
C LEU A 269 17.18 5.00 -4.06
N GLN A 270 18.21 4.18 -3.81
CA GLN A 270 19.33 4.08 -4.73
C GLN A 270 18.90 3.54 -6.11
N TRP A 271 17.96 2.59 -6.13
CA TRP A 271 17.34 2.08 -7.36
C TRP A 271 16.59 3.20 -8.10
N VAL A 272 15.76 3.99 -7.40
CA VAL A 272 15.09 5.18 -7.98
C VAL A 272 16.12 6.16 -8.56
N ALA A 273 17.18 6.49 -7.83
CA ALA A 273 18.20 7.43 -8.27
C ALA A 273 18.89 7.00 -9.58
N ILE A 274 19.11 5.70 -9.77
CA ILE A 274 19.72 5.14 -11.00
C ILE A 274 18.75 5.17 -12.17
N LEU A 275 17.44 5.02 -11.95
CA LEU A 275 16.45 5.11 -13.02
C LEU A 275 16.58 6.44 -13.77
N PHE A 276 16.82 7.55 -13.07
CA PHE A 276 16.97 8.90 -13.64
C PHE A 276 18.16 9.08 -14.60
N ILE A 277 19.14 8.18 -14.60
CA ILE A 277 20.27 8.22 -15.55
C ILE A 277 19.78 7.96 -16.98
N PHE A 278 18.77 7.09 -17.15
CA PHE A 278 18.32 6.61 -18.45
C PHE A 278 17.20 7.45 -19.08
N PHE A 279 16.84 8.59 -18.47
CA PHE A 279 15.74 9.44 -18.94
C PHE A 279 16.17 10.60 -19.85
N PHE A 280 17.47 10.84 -20.01
CA PHE A 280 18.02 11.91 -20.84
C PHE A 280 18.84 11.35 -22.02
#